data_AF-C2KY69-F1
#
_entry.id   AF-C2KY69-F1
#
_cell.length_a   1.000
_cell.length_b   1.000
_cell.length_c   1.000
_cell.angle_alpha   90.00
_cell.angle_beta   90.00
_cell.angle_gamma   90.00
#
_symmetry.space_group_name_H-M   'P 1'
#
loop_
_entity.id
_entity.type
_entity.pdbx_description
1 polymer ?
#
loop_
_entity_poly.entity_id
_entity_poly.type
_entity_poly.pdbx_seq_one_letter_code
_entity_poly.pdbx_strand_id
1 'polypeptide(L)'
;MIKDLVKDDEKVIRVLKGCWNEASRQDMYDDLLAGMYPPLSDWWWNTHEKAPCYIQGNEVYCFSYAIVGEMFLLGTLEELEEEIKTREEEKLTYWGLERIHFLNQHRYGEAFKLLKEGDLWTSCKRVEREALKRESELLAIREQHFANLKDSDFEAYSNELEMAKHEVNKQIHEELIYV
;
A
#
# COMPACT_ATOMS: atom_id res chain seq x y z
N MET A 1 -3.70 -15.91 -10.74
CA MET A 1 -3.33 -16.10 -9.32
C MET A 1 -3.24 -14.71 -8.74
N ILE A 2 -4.09 -14.43 -7.75
CA ILE A 2 -4.25 -13.10 -7.16
C ILE A 2 -2.92 -12.66 -6.55
N LYS A 3 -2.44 -11.46 -6.91
CA LYS A 3 -1.09 -10.96 -6.54
C LYS A 3 -0.85 -10.95 -5.03
N ASP A 4 -1.90 -10.74 -4.25
CA ASP A 4 -1.84 -10.67 -2.79
C ASP A 4 -1.98 -12.03 -2.10
N LEU A 5 -2.22 -13.12 -2.84
CA LEU A 5 -2.32 -14.48 -2.29
C LEU A 5 -1.07 -15.28 -2.63
N VAL A 6 -0.26 -15.59 -1.62
CA VAL A 6 0.99 -16.35 -1.75
C VAL A 6 0.84 -17.71 -1.07
N LYS A 7 1.26 -18.80 -1.73
CA LYS A 7 1.39 -20.09 -1.05
C LYS A 7 2.55 -20.04 -0.06
N ASP A 8 2.22 -20.03 1.22
CA ASP A 8 3.17 -20.00 2.34
C ASP A 8 2.60 -20.81 3.51
N ASP A 9 2.65 -22.13 3.36
CA ASP A 9 2.11 -23.09 4.32
C ASP A 9 2.76 -22.95 5.71
N GLU A 10 4.08 -22.67 5.75
CA GLU A 10 4.80 -22.50 7.01
C GLU A 10 4.25 -21.32 7.81
N LYS A 11 4.05 -20.18 7.14
CA LYS A 11 3.52 -18.97 7.78
C LYS A 11 2.06 -19.12 8.19
N VAL A 12 1.25 -19.77 7.35
CA VAL A 12 -0.14 -20.11 7.67
C VAL A 12 -0.18 -21.00 8.92
N ILE A 13 0.55 -22.12 8.94
CA ILE A 13 0.59 -23.06 10.08
C ILE A 13 1.05 -22.34 11.34
N ARG A 14 2.11 -21.53 11.26
CA ARG A 14 2.63 -20.80 12.42
C ARG A 14 1.59 -19.87 13.03
N VAL A 15 0.82 -19.16 12.20
CA VAL A 15 -0.25 -18.28 12.69
C VAL A 15 -1.39 -19.11 13.27
N LEU A 16 -1.86 -20.15 12.58
CA LEU A 16 -2.96 -20.99 13.07
C LEU A 16 -2.65 -21.69 14.40
N LYS A 17 -1.39 -22.11 14.64
CA LYS A 17 -0.92 -22.64 15.94
C LYS A 17 -0.77 -21.57 17.01
N GLY A 18 -0.61 -20.30 16.62
CA GLY A 18 -0.51 -19.16 17.52
C GLY A 18 -1.87 -18.56 17.89
N CYS A 19 -2.95 -19.00 17.24
CA CYS A 19 -4.30 -18.49 17.42
C CYS A 19 -5.13 -19.45 18.28
N TRP A 20 -5.56 -18.96 19.43
CA TRP A 20 -6.30 -19.72 20.44
C TRP A 20 -7.75 -19.27 20.40
N ASN A 21 -8.68 -20.21 20.24
CA ASN A 21 -10.09 -19.90 20.48
C ASN A 21 -10.30 -19.78 22.00
N GLU A 22 -10.57 -18.58 22.51
CA GLU A 22 -10.73 -18.34 23.96
C GLU A 22 -11.88 -19.18 24.58
N ALA A 23 -12.88 -19.56 23.79
CA ALA A 23 -14.02 -20.34 24.25
C ALA A 23 -13.68 -21.82 24.50
N SER A 24 -12.68 -22.39 23.78
CA SER A 24 -12.34 -23.81 23.85
C SER A 24 -10.86 -24.10 24.20
N ARG A 25 -9.98 -23.09 24.21
CA ARG A 25 -8.51 -23.24 24.29
C ARG A 25 -7.95 -24.26 23.29
N GLN A 26 -8.53 -24.30 22.09
CA GLN A 26 -8.07 -25.16 20.99
C GLN A 26 -7.31 -24.28 19.97
N ASP A 27 -6.18 -24.79 19.46
CA ASP A 27 -5.45 -24.16 18.36
C ASP A 27 -6.24 -24.34 17.06
N MET A 28 -6.41 -23.28 16.27
CA MET A 28 -7.14 -23.39 14.99
C MET A 28 -6.50 -24.37 14.01
N TYR A 29 -5.21 -24.67 14.19
CA TYR A 29 -4.54 -25.71 13.43
C TYR A 29 -5.10 -27.10 13.75
N ASP A 30 -5.48 -27.38 14.99
CA ASP A 30 -6.12 -28.64 15.36
C ASP A 30 -7.52 -28.74 14.75
N ASP A 31 -8.28 -27.64 14.72
CA ASP A 31 -9.59 -27.56 14.07
C ASP A 31 -9.48 -27.84 12.55
N LEU A 32 -8.42 -27.33 11.91
CA LEU A 32 -8.09 -27.65 10.53
C LEU A 32 -7.80 -29.14 10.36
N LEU A 33 -7.01 -29.75 11.25
CA LEU A 33 -6.72 -31.19 11.21
C LEU A 33 -7.96 -32.05 11.51
N ALA A 34 -8.89 -31.55 12.31
CA ALA A 34 -10.18 -32.18 12.60
C ALA A 34 -11.19 -32.06 11.44
N GLY A 35 -10.83 -31.34 10.36
CA GLY A 35 -11.69 -31.16 9.19
C GLY A 35 -12.77 -30.10 9.38
N MET A 36 -12.65 -29.22 10.37
CA MET A 36 -13.58 -28.10 10.58
C MET A 36 -13.33 -26.96 9.59
N TYR A 37 -12.13 -26.92 8.99
CA TYR A 37 -11.75 -25.99 7.94
C TYR A 37 -11.28 -26.74 6.68
N PRO A 38 -11.22 -26.07 5.51
CA PRO A 38 -10.66 -26.66 4.29
C PRO A 38 -9.23 -27.20 4.48
N PRO A 39 -8.83 -28.20 3.69
CA PRO A 39 -7.49 -28.76 3.77
C PRO A 39 -6.43 -27.69 3.50
N LEU A 40 -5.25 -27.82 4.10
CA LEU A 40 -4.14 -26.85 3.99
C LEU A 40 -3.79 -26.48 2.53
N SER A 41 -4.04 -27.39 1.58
CA SER A 41 -3.88 -27.14 0.13
C SER A 41 -4.69 -25.94 -0.39
N ASP A 42 -5.75 -25.54 0.31
CA ASP A 42 -6.65 -24.46 -0.08
C ASP A 42 -6.30 -23.14 0.64
N TRP A 43 -5.31 -23.18 1.53
CA TRP A 43 -4.88 -22.04 2.32
C TRP A 43 -3.74 -21.26 1.66
N TRP A 44 -3.76 -19.95 1.87
CA TRP A 44 -2.85 -18.98 1.31
C TRP A 44 -2.52 -17.94 2.37
N TRP A 45 -1.39 -17.27 2.18
CA TRP A 45 -1.06 -16.07 2.91
C TRP A 45 -1.55 -14.85 2.14
N ASN A 46 -2.47 -14.09 2.73
CA ASN A 46 -2.84 -12.77 2.22
C ASN A 46 -1.75 -11.78 2.63
N THR A 47 -1.01 -11.23 1.66
CA THR A 47 0.11 -10.31 1.91
C THR A 47 -0.35 -8.94 2.37
N HIS A 48 -1.57 -8.53 2.00
CA HIS A 48 -2.16 -7.25 2.36
C HIS A 48 -2.68 -7.25 3.79
N GLU A 49 -3.63 -8.15 4.08
CA GLU A 49 -4.19 -8.35 5.43
C GLU A 49 -3.15 -8.91 6.40
N LYS A 50 -2.05 -9.45 5.85
CA LYS A 50 -0.99 -10.16 6.58
C LYS A 50 -1.59 -11.26 7.45
N ALA A 51 -2.53 -12.01 6.89
CA ALA A 51 -3.29 -13.03 7.59
C ALA A 51 -3.40 -14.30 6.72
N PRO A 52 -3.56 -15.49 7.33
CA PRO A 52 -3.94 -16.68 6.59
C PRO A 52 -5.36 -16.52 6.03
N CYS A 53 -5.58 -17.01 4.82
CA CYS A 53 -6.89 -17.09 4.17
C CYS A 53 -7.04 -18.42 3.45
N TYR A 54 -8.26 -18.91 3.27
CA TYR A 54 -8.53 -20.05 2.40
C TYR A 54 -9.52 -19.69 1.31
N ILE A 55 -9.47 -20.45 0.22
CA ILE A 55 -10.38 -20.30 -0.91
C ILE A 55 -11.39 -21.44 -0.89
N GLN A 56 -12.68 -21.11 -0.91
CA GLN A 56 -13.76 -22.09 -1.01
C GLN A 56 -14.64 -21.74 -2.22
N GLY A 57 -14.50 -22.50 -3.31
CA GLY A 57 -15.13 -22.15 -4.58
C GLY A 57 -14.53 -20.86 -5.15
N ASN A 58 -15.34 -19.80 -5.24
CA ASN A 58 -14.91 -18.47 -5.67
C ASN A 58 -14.73 -17.48 -4.51
N GLU A 59 -15.03 -17.90 -3.28
CA GLU A 59 -15.00 -17.06 -2.10
C GLU A 59 -13.66 -17.16 -1.39
N VAL A 60 -13.19 -16.04 -0.85
CA VAL A 60 -11.97 -15.95 -0.07
C VAL A 60 -12.31 -15.60 1.36
N TYR A 61 -11.95 -16.48 2.27
CA TYR A 61 -12.16 -16.31 3.71
C TYR A 61 -10.83 -15.95 4.35
N CYS A 62 -10.77 -14.82 5.05
CA CYS A 62 -9.57 -14.33 5.68
C CYS A 62 -9.69 -14.39 7.20
N PHE A 63 -8.57 -14.67 7.87
CA PHE A 63 -8.49 -14.71 9.31
C PHE A 63 -8.51 -13.30 9.91
N SER A 64 -9.39 -13.06 10.88
CA SER A 64 -9.47 -11.78 11.60
C SER A 64 -8.50 -11.73 12.77
N TYR A 65 -7.66 -10.69 12.80
CA TYR A 65 -6.89 -10.33 13.98
C TYR A 65 -7.71 -9.54 15.02
N ALA A 66 -8.80 -8.90 14.58
CA ALA A 66 -9.63 -8.07 15.46
C ALA A 66 -10.53 -8.93 16.38
N ILE A 67 -10.90 -10.11 15.91
CA ILE A 67 -11.67 -11.11 16.66
C ILE A 67 -10.93 -12.44 16.49
N VAL A 68 -10.02 -12.74 17.44
CA VAL A 68 -9.16 -13.93 17.39
C VAL A 68 -10.02 -15.18 17.25
N GLY A 69 -9.78 -15.96 16.19
CA GLY A 69 -10.50 -17.21 15.93
C GLY A 69 -11.61 -17.12 14.89
N GLU A 70 -11.94 -15.93 14.37
CA GLU A 70 -13.00 -15.77 13.37
C GLU A 70 -12.46 -15.64 11.95
N MET A 71 -13.13 -16.31 11.01
CA MET A 71 -12.92 -16.17 9.57
C MET A 71 -14.03 -15.29 9.00
N PHE A 72 -13.67 -14.27 8.24
CA PHE A 72 -14.63 -13.42 7.54
C PHE A 72 -14.49 -13.59 6.04
N LEU A 73 -15.62 -13.46 5.34
CA LEU A 73 -15.62 -13.39 3.89
C LEU A 73 -14.99 -12.05 3.48
N LEU A 74 -13.83 -12.14 2.84
CA LEU A 74 -13.14 -10.99 2.26
C LEU A 74 -13.83 -10.55 0.96
N GLY A 75 -14.42 -11.50 0.25
CA GLY A 75 -15.12 -11.31 -1.02
C GLY A 75 -14.88 -12.49 -1.95
N THR A 76 -15.22 -12.31 -3.21
CA THR A 76 -14.91 -13.23 -4.30
C THR A 76 -13.50 -12.99 -4.85
N LEU A 77 -12.97 -13.96 -5.60
CA LEU A 77 -11.68 -13.79 -6.28
C LEU A 77 -11.69 -12.60 -7.27
N GLU A 78 -12.81 -12.38 -7.95
CA GLU A 78 -12.97 -11.26 -8.91
C GLU A 78 -12.99 -9.91 -8.18
N GLU A 79 -13.77 -9.79 -7.11
CA GLU A 79 -13.79 -8.58 -6.26
C GLU A 79 -12.40 -8.28 -5.69
N LEU A 80 -11.66 -9.31 -5.28
CA LEU A 80 -10.30 -9.16 -4.80
C LEU A 80 -9.31 -8.73 -5.88
N GLU A 81 -9.47 -9.19 -7.12
CA GLU A 81 -8.63 -8.75 -8.24
C GLU A 81 -8.92 -7.28 -8.61
N GLU A 82 -10.19 -6.86 -8.60
CA GLU A 82 -10.57 -5.45 -8.77
C GLU A 82 -10.07 -4.58 -7.61
N GLU A 83 -10.16 -5.09 -6.39
CA GLU A 83 -9.66 -4.41 -5.20
C GLU A 83 -8.14 -4.26 -5.25
N ILE A 84 -7.39 -5.27 -5.67
CA ILE A 84 -5.93 -5.18 -5.86
C ILE A 84 -5.58 -4.12 -6.89
N LYS A 85 -6.31 -4.07 -8.00
CA LYS A 85 -6.09 -3.04 -9.01
C LYS A 85 -6.31 -1.65 -8.42
N THR A 86 -7.37 -1.49 -7.62
CA THR A 86 -7.65 -0.24 -6.90
C THR A 86 -6.56 0.08 -5.87
N ARG A 87 -6.13 -0.91 -5.08
CA ARG A 87 -5.07 -0.77 -4.07
C ARG A 87 -3.73 -0.41 -4.68
N GLU A 88 -3.39 -0.93 -5.87
CA GLU A 88 -2.19 -0.56 -6.61
C GLU A 88 -2.30 0.84 -7.22
N GLU A 89 -3.44 1.16 -7.83
CA GLU A 89 -3.71 2.47 -8.42
C GLU A 89 -3.77 3.58 -7.35
N GLU A 90 -4.18 3.24 -6.12
CA GLU A 90 -4.32 4.16 -4.99
C GLU A 90 -3.16 4.11 -3.98
N LYS A 91 -2.20 3.20 -4.13
CA LYS A 91 -1.02 3.15 -3.24
C LYS A 91 -0.27 4.47 -3.30
N LEU A 92 -0.04 5.11 -2.16
CA LEU A 92 0.79 6.30 -2.08
C LEU A 92 2.24 5.94 -2.35
N THR A 93 2.87 6.72 -3.22
CA THR A 93 4.29 6.70 -3.53
C THR A 93 4.98 7.86 -2.78
N TYR A 94 6.11 8.36 -3.28
CA TYR A 94 6.91 9.37 -2.60
C TYR A 94 6.10 10.61 -2.18
N TRP A 95 5.46 11.30 -3.13
CA TRP A 95 4.74 12.55 -2.85
C TRP A 95 3.54 12.37 -1.94
N GLY A 96 2.80 11.26 -2.10
CA GLY A 96 1.68 10.94 -1.22
C GLY A 96 2.13 10.66 0.22
N LEU A 97 3.26 9.97 0.39
CA LEU A 97 3.86 9.70 1.69
C LEU A 97 4.40 10.97 2.34
N GLU A 98 5.06 11.84 1.59
CA GLU A 98 5.51 13.16 2.08
C GLU A 98 4.34 14.00 2.61
N ARG A 99 3.22 14.02 1.88
CA ARG A 99 2.01 14.74 2.34
C ARG A 99 1.45 14.16 3.63
N ILE A 100 1.31 12.83 3.73
CA ILE A 100 0.87 12.19 4.97
C ILE A 100 1.82 12.50 6.12
N HIS A 101 3.13 12.46 5.87
CA HIS A 101 4.15 12.72 6.87
C HIS A 101 4.03 14.15 7.42
N PHE A 102 3.95 15.14 6.53
CA PHE A 102 3.76 16.53 6.91
C PHE A 102 2.47 16.74 7.71
N LEU A 103 1.34 16.20 7.23
CA LEU A 103 0.05 16.29 7.91
C LEU A 103 0.14 15.74 9.34
N ASN A 104 0.77 14.58 9.53
CA ASN A 104 0.90 13.97 10.85
C ASN A 104 1.81 14.76 11.80
N GLN A 105 2.90 15.36 11.29
CA GLN A 105 3.86 16.08 12.12
C GLN A 105 3.48 17.51 12.44
N HIS A 106 2.86 18.21 11.49
CA HIS A 106 2.66 19.65 11.55
C HIS A 106 1.19 20.07 11.55
N ARG A 107 0.29 19.22 11.04
CA ARG A 107 -1.16 19.52 10.90
C ARG A 107 -2.05 18.37 11.38
N TYR A 108 -1.69 17.76 12.51
CA TYR A 108 -2.35 16.54 13.01
C TYR A 108 -3.88 16.65 13.10
N GLY A 109 -4.41 17.80 13.52
CA GLY A 109 -5.87 18.01 13.60
C GLY A 109 -6.58 17.88 12.24
N GLU A 110 -5.94 18.32 11.16
CA GLU A 110 -6.44 18.13 9.80
C GLU A 110 -6.31 16.68 9.34
N ALA A 111 -5.15 16.07 9.60
CA ALA A 111 -4.92 14.65 9.31
C ALA A 111 -6.00 13.77 9.96
N PHE A 112 -6.31 14.04 11.23
CA PHE A 112 -7.31 13.32 12.00
C PHE A 112 -8.74 13.56 11.49
N LYS A 113 -9.06 14.78 11.08
CA LYS A 113 -10.35 15.09 10.45
C LYS A 113 -10.53 14.28 9.17
N LEU A 114 -9.56 14.35 8.26
CA LEU A 114 -9.58 13.61 7.00
C LEU A 114 -9.65 12.10 7.22
N LEU A 115 -8.96 11.59 8.24
CA LEU A 115 -9.02 10.17 8.60
C LEU A 115 -10.43 9.77 9.04
N LYS A 116 -11.09 10.59 9.88
CA LYS A 116 -12.47 10.33 10.34
C LYS A 116 -13.49 10.37 9.22
N GLU A 117 -13.26 11.21 8.22
CA GLU A 117 -14.12 11.35 7.04
C GLU A 117 -13.85 10.25 6.00
N GLY A 118 -12.80 9.44 6.17
CA GLY A 118 -12.40 8.42 5.19
C GLY A 118 -11.63 8.97 4.00
N ASP A 119 -11.28 10.26 4.01
CA ASP A 119 -10.75 11.01 2.86
C ASP A 119 -9.22 11.19 2.88
N LEU A 120 -8.54 10.81 3.97
CA LEU A 120 -7.11 11.05 4.14
C LEU A 120 -6.30 10.48 2.96
N TRP A 121 -6.58 9.23 2.59
CA TRP A 121 -5.84 8.54 1.54
C TRP A 121 -6.07 9.17 0.17
N THR A 122 -7.34 9.38 -0.19
CA THR A 122 -7.75 10.02 -1.44
C THR A 122 -7.19 11.43 -1.56
N SER A 123 -7.17 12.20 -0.46
CA SER A 123 -6.58 13.54 -0.44
C SER A 123 -5.08 13.50 -0.71
N CYS A 124 -4.33 12.61 -0.06
CA CYS A 124 -2.89 12.48 -0.28
C CYS A 124 -2.57 11.95 -1.68
N LYS A 125 -3.40 11.06 -2.22
CA LYS A 125 -3.26 10.55 -3.59
C LYS A 125 -3.51 11.63 -4.63
N ARG A 126 -4.45 12.56 -4.38
CA ARG A 126 -4.68 13.73 -5.22
C ARG A 126 -3.46 14.65 -5.26
N VAL A 127 -2.89 14.97 -4.10
CA VAL A 127 -1.67 15.79 -3.99
C VAL A 127 -0.51 15.12 -4.72
N GLU A 128 -0.34 13.81 -4.59
CA GLU A 128 0.67 13.06 -5.32
C GLU A 128 0.54 13.19 -6.85
N ARG A 129 -0.67 13.02 -7.38
CA ARG A 129 -0.91 13.13 -8.83
C ARG A 129 -0.59 14.54 -9.34
N GLU A 130 -0.93 15.56 -8.55
CA GLU A 130 -0.62 16.95 -8.87
C GLU A 130 0.88 17.23 -8.81
N ALA A 131 1.57 16.74 -7.78
CA ALA A 131 3.01 16.87 -7.61
C ALA A 131 3.80 16.21 -8.76
N LEU A 132 3.43 14.99 -9.17
CA LEU A 132 4.08 14.30 -10.30
C LEU A 132 3.93 15.07 -11.62
N LYS A 133 2.74 15.62 -11.87
CA LYS A 133 2.50 16.45 -13.05
C LYS A 133 3.35 17.72 -13.00
N ARG A 134 3.37 18.37 -11.84
CA ARG A 134 4.13 19.62 -11.62
C ARG A 134 5.63 19.40 -11.76
N GLU A 135 6.15 18.30 -11.21
CA GLU A 135 7.55 17.88 -11.33
C GLU A 135 7.97 17.73 -12.78
N SER A 136 7.20 16.98 -13.57
CA SER A 136 7.50 16.79 -15.00
C SER A 136 7.49 18.11 -15.78
N GLU A 137 6.50 18.97 -15.55
CA GLU A 137 6.41 20.27 -16.23
C GLU A 137 7.59 21.18 -15.88
N LEU A 138 7.92 21.29 -14.59
CA LEU A 138 8.97 22.18 -14.11
C LEU A 138 10.37 21.70 -14.50
N LEU A 139 10.62 20.39 -14.47
CA LEU A 139 11.88 19.80 -14.93
C LEU A 139 12.06 20.01 -16.44
N ALA A 140 11.02 19.76 -17.24
CA ALA A 140 11.08 19.94 -18.69
C ALA A 140 11.41 21.39 -19.08
N ILE A 141 10.84 22.38 -18.38
CA ILE A 141 11.15 23.80 -18.60
C ILE A 141 12.61 24.10 -18.23
N ARG A 142 13.07 23.61 -17.07
CA ARG A 142 14.45 23.86 -16.61
C ARG A 142 15.48 23.20 -17.53
N GLU A 143 15.28 21.95 -17.93
CA GLU A 143 16.20 21.20 -18.79
C GLU A 143 16.44 21.89 -20.14
N GLN A 144 15.44 22.61 -20.69
CA GLN A 144 15.61 23.37 -21.92
C GLN A 144 16.72 24.43 -21.84
N HIS A 145 17.02 24.95 -20.65
CA HIS A 145 18.04 25.98 -20.48
C HIS A 145 19.48 25.46 -20.58
N PHE A 146 19.69 24.17 -20.35
CA PHE A 146 21.01 23.53 -20.35
C PHE A 146 21.08 22.28 -21.24
N ALA A 147 20.04 22.00 -22.03
CA ALA A 147 19.96 20.83 -22.92
C ALA A 147 21.13 20.75 -23.91
N ASN A 148 21.67 21.90 -24.33
CA ASN A 148 22.83 21.98 -25.20
C ASN A 148 24.09 21.33 -24.59
N LEU A 149 24.18 21.23 -23.26
CA LEU A 149 25.31 20.60 -22.57
C LEU A 149 25.33 19.08 -22.73
N LYS A 150 24.19 18.45 -23.04
CA LYS A 150 24.03 17.00 -23.06
C LYS A 150 25.03 16.29 -23.99
N ASP A 151 25.29 16.89 -25.15
CA ASP A 151 26.20 16.35 -26.16
C ASP A 151 27.60 16.97 -26.12
N SER A 152 27.76 18.13 -25.46
CA SER A 152 29.03 18.87 -25.43
C SER A 152 29.83 18.71 -24.14
N ASP A 153 29.15 18.64 -22.99
CA ASP A 153 29.73 18.51 -21.65
C ASP A 153 28.73 17.80 -20.72
N PHE A 154 28.81 16.47 -20.72
CA PHE A 154 27.90 15.62 -19.97
C PHE A 154 28.01 15.80 -18.45
N GLU A 155 29.20 16.13 -17.93
CA GLU A 155 29.40 16.33 -16.49
C GLU A 155 28.72 17.64 -16.03
N ALA A 156 28.89 18.72 -16.79
CA ALA A 156 28.17 19.96 -16.55
C ALA A 156 26.65 19.77 -16.67
N TYR A 157 26.18 19.05 -17.69
CA TYR A 157 24.76 18.70 -17.85
C TYR A 157 24.21 17.94 -16.63
N SER A 158 24.95 16.95 -16.13
CA SER A 158 24.53 16.16 -14.97
C SER A 158 24.41 17.03 -13.72
N ASN A 159 25.34 17.96 -13.50
CA ASN A 159 25.31 18.87 -12.36
C ASN A 159 24.10 19.82 -12.41
N GLU A 160 23.84 20.43 -13.58
CA GLU A 160 22.68 21.29 -13.79
C GLU A 160 21.35 20.53 -13.60
N LEU A 161 21.28 19.29 -14.07
CA LEU A 161 20.09 18.45 -13.91
C LEU A 161 19.81 18.14 -12.43
N GLU A 162 20.84 17.82 -11.63
CA GLU A 162 20.67 17.56 -10.20
C GLU A 162 20.26 18.83 -9.44
N MET A 163 20.82 19.99 -9.79
CA MET A 163 20.38 21.27 -9.24
C MET A 163 18.91 21.55 -9.59
N ALA A 164 18.52 21.36 -10.85
CA ALA A 164 17.14 21.53 -11.29
C ALA A 164 16.17 20.61 -10.54
N LYS A 165 16.52 19.32 -10.33
CA LYS A 165 15.72 18.39 -9.50
C LYS A 165 15.58 18.88 -8.07
N HIS A 166 16.66 19.36 -7.46
CA HIS A 166 16.62 19.87 -6.09
C HIS A 166 15.70 21.08 -5.96
N GLU A 167 15.79 22.04 -6.88
CA GLU A 167 14.92 23.22 -6.90
C GLU A 167 13.45 22.87 -7.15
N VAL A 168 13.18 21.96 -8.10
CA VAL A 168 11.82 21.47 -8.38
C VAL A 168 11.23 20.79 -7.15
N ASN A 169 12.01 19.92 -6.51
CA ASN A 169 11.57 19.24 -5.30
C ASN A 169 11.21 20.23 -4.19
N LYS A 170 12.07 21.23 -3.95
CA LYS A 170 11.79 22.29 -2.98
C LYS A 170 10.52 23.07 -3.31
N GLN A 171 10.34 23.44 -4.58
CA GLN A 171 9.18 24.17 -5.05
C GLN A 171 7.88 23.37 -4.85
N ILE A 172 7.87 22.07 -5.17
CA ILE A 172 6.70 21.19 -4.95
C ILE A 172 6.36 21.07 -3.46
N HIS A 173 7.37 20.97 -2.59
CA HIS A 173 7.13 20.92 -1.16
C HIS A 173 6.40 22.17 -0.66
N GLU A 174 6.85 23.35 -1.08
CA GLU A 174 6.23 24.64 -0.74
C GLU A 174 4.82 24.79 -1.34
N GLU A 175 4.64 24.39 -2.60
CA GLU A 175 3.37 24.57 -3.34
C GLU A 175 2.28 23.56 -2.94
N LEU A 176 2.65 22.32 -2.58
CA LEU A 176 1.70 21.20 -2.48
C LEU A 176 1.80 20.38 -1.18
N ILE A 177 2.98 20.26 -0.59
CA ILE A 177 3.17 19.41 0.60
C ILE A 177 2.96 20.18 1.90
N TYR A 178 3.37 21.44 1.98
CA TYR A 178 3.36 22.23 3.23
C TYR A 178 2.11 23.10 3.43
N VAL A 179 1.12 22.96 2.54
CA VAL A 179 -0.13 23.74 2.53
C VAL A 179 -1.15 23.25 3.55
#